data_AF-A0A952TV51-F1
#
_entry.id   AF-A0A952TV51-F1
#
_cell.length_a   1.000
_cell.length_b   1.000
_cell.length_c   1.000
_cell.angle_alpha   90.00
_cell.angle_beta   90.00
_cell.angle_gamma   90.00
#
_symmetry.space_group_name_H-M   'P 1'
#
loop_
_entity.id
_entity.type
_entity.pdbx_description
1 polymer ?
#
loop_
_entity_poly.entity_id
_entity_poly.type
_entity_poly.pdbx_seq_one_letter_code
_entity_poly.pdbx_strand_id
1 'polypeptide(L)'
;MKNDITHIKQLLEKFYDAETSEQDEILLKEYFAGDVAPEFEVYKPQFEFYKFGYDDNKPLSQNFDEKFLNKIAGSGLKQVENRSYKTYWYASVAAAILVIFGVFQFINTSDKATDKDYAYAVESLILISDNFEIASSQLESLGDFDSNFDHFDAFKALETYGKHFIKQ
;
A
#
# COMPACT_ATOMS: atom_id res chain seq x y z
N MET A 1 -50.53 -11.38 -15.46
CA MET A 1 -49.12 -11.04 -15.15
C MET A 1 -49.01 -10.30 -13.81
N LYS A 2 -49.28 -10.95 -12.68
CA LYS A 2 -48.96 -10.41 -11.34
C LYS A 2 -47.74 -11.08 -10.71
N ASN A 3 -47.34 -12.24 -11.24
CA ASN A 3 -46.24 -13.03 -10.71
C ASN A 3 -44.87 -12.50 -11.15
N ASP A 4 -44.77 -11.85 -12.32
CA ASP A 4 -43.49 -11.31 -12.82
C ASP A 4 -43.02 -10.08 -12.04
N ILE A 5 -43.96 -9.22 -11.61
CA ILE A 5 -43.64 -7.99 -10.87
C ILE A 5 -42.98 -8.28 -9.52
N THR A 6 -43.57 -9.20 -8.74
CA THR A 6 -43.03 -9.59 -7.43
C THR A 6 -41.66 -10.25 -7.58
N HIS A 7 -41.48 -11.04 -8.64
CA HIS A 7 -40.22 -11.71 -8.91
C HIS A 7 -39.11 -10.72 -9.28
N ILE A 8 -39.37 -9.77 -10.19
CA ILE A 8 -38.41 -8.71 -10.54
C ILE A 8 -38.06 -7.84 -9.33
N LYS A 9 -39.04 -7.53 -8.46
CA LYS A 9 -38.78 -6.79 -7.23
C LYS A 9 -37.82 -7.52 -6.29
N GLN A 10 -38.02 -8.83 -6.10
CA GLN A 10 -37.12 -9.66 -5.29
C GLN A 10 -35.73 -9.77 -5.89
N LEU A 11 -35.62 -9.84 -7.22
CA LEU A 11 -34.34 -9.86 -7.92
C LEU A 11 -33.59 -8.53 -7.77
N LEU A 12 -34.29 -7.39 -7.85
CA LEU A 12 -33.69 -6.08 -7.62
C LEU A 12 -33.18 -5.94 -6.18
N GLU A 13 -33.93 -6.41 -5.19
CA GLU A 13 -33.50 -6.41 -3.79
C GLU A 13 -32.19 -7.20 -3.62
N LYS A 14 -32.16 -8.44 -4.13
CA LYS A 14 -30.93 -9.26 -4.15
C LYS A 14 -29.79 -8.61 -4.92
N PHE A 15 -30.07 -7.93 -6.03
CA PHE A 15 -29.05 -7.27 -6.84
C PHE A 15 -28.38 -6.14 -6.05
N TYR A 16 -29.17 -5.35 -5.30
CA TYR A 16 -28.63 -4.31 -4.43
C TYR A 16 -27.90 -4.87 -3.20
N ASP A 17 -28.30 -6.04 -2.71
CA ASP A 17 -27.63 -6.75 -1.63
C ASP A 17 -26.41 -7.57 -2.10
N ALA A 18 -26.10 -7.56 -3.41
CA ALA A 18 -25.04 -8.33 -4.05
C ALA A 18 -25.16 -9.87 -3.85
N GLU A 19 -26.41 -10.36 -3.78
CA GLU A 19 -26.75 -11.79 -3.63
C GLU A 19 -27.25 -12.44 -4.93
N THR A 20 -27.15 -11.75 -6.07
CA THR A 20 -27.58 -12.28 -7.37
C THR A 20 -26.61 -13.33 -7.92
N SER A 21 -27.17 -14.35 -8.57
CA SER A 21 -26.41 -15.27 -9.42
C SER A 21 -26.26 -14.70 -10.85
N GLU A 22 -25.37 -15.28 -11.66
CA GLU A 22 -25.22 -14.91 -13.07
C GLU A 22 -26.54 -15.07 -13.85
N GLN A 23 -27.33 -16.11 -13.55
CA GLN A 23 -28.62 -16.34 -14.19
C GLN A 23 -29.66 -15.27 -13.80
N ASP A 24 -29.64 -14.82 -12.55
CA ASP A 24 -30.51 -13.76 -12.06
C ASP A 24 -30.21 -12.42 -12.77
N GLU A 25 -28.92 -12.10 -12.96
CA GLU A 25 -28.50 -10.89 -13.66
C GLU A 25 -28.84 -10.92 -15.14
N ILE A 26 -28.71 -12.08 -15.81
CA ILE A 26 -29.17 -12.25 -17.20
C ILE A 26 -30.67 -11.94 -17.29
N LEU A 27 -31.47 -12.46 -16.35
CA LEU A 27 -32.92 -12.20 -16.33
C LEU A 27 -33.24 -10.72 -16.13
N LEU A 28 -32.53 -10.03 -15.21
CA LEU A 28 -32.65 -8.59 -15.02
C LEU A 28 -32.28 -7.82 -16.31
N LYS A 29 -31.14 -8.17 -16.94
CA LYS A 29 -30.69 -7.56 -18.19
C LYS A 29 -31.75 -7.72 -19.30
N GLU A 30 -32.29 -8.92 -19.48
CA GLU A 30 -33.35 -9.21 -20.47
C GLU A 30 -34.64 -8.46 -20.18
N TYR A 31 -35.06 -8.40 -18.91
CA TYR A 31 -36.29 -7.70 -18.52
C TYR A 31 -36.19 -6.20 -18.81
N PHE A 32 -35.10 -5.55 -18.41
CA PHE A 32 -34.86 -4.13 -18.70
C PHE A 32 -34.46 -3.86 -20.15
N ALA A 33 -34.17 -4.91 -20.94
CA ALA A 33 -33.93 -4.79 -22.37
C ALA A 33 -35.21 -4.38 -23.14
N GLY A 34 -36.38 -4.79 -22.64
CA GLY A 34 -37.68 -4.61 -23.30
C GLY A 34 -38.49 -3.40 -22.83
N ASP A 35 -39.81 -3.57 -22.91
CA ASP A 35 -40.80 -2.65 -22.36
C ASP A 35 -41.06 -3.02 -20.89
N VAL A 36 -40.87 -2.06 -20.00
CA VAL A 36 -40.75 -2.28 -18.56
C VAL A 36 -42.01 -1.75 -17.87
N ALA A 37 -42.46 -2.40 -16.80
CA ALA A 37 -43.62 -1.92 -16.05
C ALA A 37 -43.35 -0.49 -15.50
N PRO A 38 -44.38 0.39 -15.42
CA PRO A 38 -44.19 1.79 -15.01
C PRO A 38 -43.47 1.98 -13.66
N GLU A 39 -43.64 1.05 -12.73
CA GLU A 39 -43.00 1.07 -11.42
C GLU A 39 -41.49 0.78 -11.44
N PHE A 40 -41.00 0.16 -12.52
CA PHE A 40 -39.60 -0.17 -12.71
C PHE A 40 -38.89 0.70 -13.75
N GLU A 41 -39.60 1.60 -14.43
CA GLU A 41 -39.00 2.52 -15.41
C GLU A 41 -37.84 3.34 -14.82
N VAL A 42 -37.92 3.68 -13.53
CA VAL A 42 -36.86 4.41 -12.82
C VAL A 42 -35.53 3.66 -12.77
N TYR A 43 -35.55 2.32 -12.82
CA TYR A 43 -34.36 1.48 -12.77
C TYR A 43 -33.76 1.21 -14.16
N LYS A 44 -34.52 1.47 -15.23
CA LYS A 44 -34.10 1.23 -16.62
C LYS A 44 -32.74 1.83 -17.00
N PRO A 45 -32.38 3.07 -16.58
CA PRO A 45 -31.07 3.65 -16.90
C PRO A 45 -29.88 2.85 -16.35
N GLN A 46 -30.06 2.06 -15.28
CA GLN A 46 -29.00 1.26 -14.66
C GLN A 46 -28.62 0.07 -15.55
N PHE A 47 -29.59 -0.48 -16.27
CA PHE A 47 -29.41 -1.66 -17.11
C PHE A 47 -29.30 -1.33 -18.61
N GLU A 48 -29.57 -0.08 -18.99
CA GLU A 48 -29.53 0.37 -20.39
C GLU A 48 -28.14 0.23 -21.03
N PHE A 49 -27.07 0.33 -20.23
CA PHE A 49 -25.70 0.14 -20.69
C PHE A 49 -25.46 -1.22 -21.36
N TYR A 50 -26.16 -2.27 -20.92
CA TYR A 50 -26.04 -3.62 -21.49
C TYR A 50 -26.67 -3.75 -22.88
N LYS A 51 -27.58 -2.85 -23.27
CA LYS A 51 -28.18 -2.85 -24.63
C LYS A 51 -27.19 -2.48 -25.72
N PHE A 52 -26.18 -1.67 -25.41
CA PHE A 52 -25.27 -1.09 -26.41
C PHE A 52 -24.07 -1.98 -26.76
N GLY A 53 -24.19 -3.30 -26.57
CA GLY A 53 -23.14 -4.25 -26.92
C GLY A 53 -21.95 -4.21 -25.95
N TYR A 54 -22.23 -3.94 -24.67
CA TYR A 54 -21.24 -4.19 -23.63
C TYR A 54 -21.04 -5.70 -23.52
N ASP A 55 -19.86 -6.14 -23.93
CA ASP A 55 -19.40 -7.51 -23.78
C ASP A 55 -18.61 -7.57 -22.48
N ASP A 56 -19.16 -8.27 -21.48
CA ASP A 56 -18.56 -8.48 -20.17
C ASP A 56 -17.17 -9.15 -20.29
N ASN A 57 -16.88 -9.81 -21.42
CA ASN A 57 -15.61 -10.48 -21.70
C ASN A 57 -14.65 -9.65 -22.58
N LYS A 58 -15.02 -8.43 -22.96
CA LYS A 58 -14.15 -7.60 -23.78
C LYS A 58 -12.99 -7.10 -22.91
N PRO A 59 -11.73 -7.44 -23.23
CA PRO A 59 -10.61 -6.92 -22.47
C PRO A 59 -10.59 -5.40 -22.59
N LEU A 60 -10.24 -4.74 -21.49
CA LEU A 60 -9.94 -3.31 -21.51
C LEU A 60 -8.99 -3.02 -22.67
N SER A 61 -9.30 -1.98 -23.46
CA SER A 61 -8.43 -1.56 -24.55
C SER A 61 -7.02 -1.33 -24.00
N GLN A 62 -5.97 -1.75 -24.70
CA GLN A 62 -4.58 -1.52 -24.27
C GLN A 62 -4.27 -0.05 -23.96
N ASN A 63 -5.03 0.87 -24.56
CA ASN A 63 -4.89 2.32 -24.36
C ASN A 63 -5.99 2.89 -23.46
N PHE A 64 -6.66 2.05 -22.65
CA PHE A 64 -7.70 2.49 -21.72
C PHE A 64 -7.13 3.47 -20.70
N ASP A 65 -5.99 3.13 -20.11
CA ASP A 65 -5.32 3.97 -19.09
C ASP A 65 -4.97 5.34 -19.66
N GLU A 66 -4.40 5.39 -20.87
CA GLU A 66 -4.07 6.64 -21.54
C GLU A 66 -5.32 7.49 -21.83
N LYS A 67 -6.40 6.87 -22.34
CA LYS A 67 -7.67 7.58 -22.62
C LYS A 67 -8.35 8.06 -21.34
N PHE A 68 -8.31 7.26 -20.28
CA PHE A 68 -8.88 7.57 -18.97
C PHE A 68 -8.13 8.72 -18.31
N LEU A 69 -6.80 8.63 -18.25
CA LEU A 69 -5.92 9.67 -17.71
C LEU A 69 -6.02 10.96 -18.52
N ASN A 70 -6.13 10.91 -19.85
CA ASN A 70 -6.35 12.12 -20.66
C ASN A 70 -7.71 12.78 -20.37
N LYS A 71 -8.77 12.00 -20.12
CA LYS A 71 -10.09 12.52 -19.77
C LYS A 71 -10.10 13.15 -18.38
N ILE A 72 -9.33 12.58 -17.44
CA ILE A 72 -9.11 13.16 -16.10
C ILE A 72 -8.20 14.39 -16.16
N ALA A 73 -7.13 14.37 -16.95
CA ALA A 73 -6.24 15.51 -17.10
C ALA A 73 -6.96 16.71 -17.74
N GLY A 74 -7.90 16.45 -18.67
CA GLY A 74 -8.81 17.46 -19.22
C GLY A 74 -9.78 18.06 -18.18
N SER A 75 -9.94 17.44 -17.01
CA SER A 75 -10.79 17.93 -15.91
C SER A 75 -10.06 18.89 -14.94
N GLY A 76 -8.83 19.30 -15.26
CA GLY A 76 -8.10 20.34 -14.51
C GLY A 76 -7.20 19.82 -13.39
N LEU A 77 -6.97 18.50 -13.29
CA LEU A 77 -5.90 17.98 -12.46
C LEU A 77 -4.56 18.35 -13.10
N LYS A 78 -3.80 19.22 -12.43
CA LYS A 78 -2.48 19.66 -12.88
C LYS A 78 -1.61 18.43 -13.14
N GLN A 79 -1.24 18.21 -14.40
CA GLN A 79 -0.20 17.24 -14.74
C GLN A 79 1.03 17.59 -13.89
N VAL A 80 1.53 16.61 -13.12
CA VAL A 80 2.79 16.77 -12.42
C VAL A 80 3.84 16.94 -13.50
N GLU A 81 4.31 18.17 -13.66
CA GLU A 81 5.35 18.51 -14.61
C GLU A 81 6.50 17.52 -14.43
N ASN A 82 6.92 16.90 -15.54
CA ASN A 82 7.98 15.89 -15.54
C ASN A 82 9.30 16.58 -15.19
N ARG A 83 9.51 16.85 -13.90
CA ARG A 83 10.74 17.47 -13.38
C ARG A 83 11.87 16.56 -13.77
N SER A 84 12.71 17.08 -14.67
CA SER A 84 13.84 16.38 -15.26
C SER A 84 14.58 15.55 -14.22
N TYR A 85 14.44 14.23 -14.31
CA TYR A 85 15.07 13.22 -13.43
C TYR A 85 16.59 13.42 -13.30
N LYS A 86 17.21 14.08 -14.29
CA LYS A 86 18.63 14.45 -14.29
C LYS A 86 18.98 15.36 -13.11
N THR A 87 18.10 16.29 -12.73
CA THR A 87 18.33 17.19 -11.58
C THR A 87 18.37 16.42 -10.26
N TYR A 88 17.46 15.48 -10.07
CA TYR A 88 17.45 14.59 -8.91
C TYR A 88 18.65 13.64 -8.90
N TRP A 89 19.11 13.19 -10.09
CA TRP A 89 20.31 12.34 -10.20
C TRP A 89 21.58 13.08 -9.77
N TYR A 90 21.82 14.30 -10.27
CA TYR A 90 22.97 15.11 -9.85
C TYR A 90 22.87 15.52 -8.37
N ALA A 91 21.67 15.84 -7.88
CA ALA A 91 21.44 16.17 -6.47
C ALA A 91 21.75 14.98 -5.54
N SER A 92 21.37 13.76 -5.94
CA SER A 92 21.67 12.54 -5.18
C SER A 92 23.17 12.27 -5.09
N VAL A 93 23.90 12.46 -6.20
CA VAL A 93 25.36 12.30 -6.24
C VAL A 93 26.04 13.35 -5.37
N ALA A 94 25.59 14.61 -5.45
CA ALA A 94 26.13 15.69 -4.61
C ALA A 94 25.87 15.44 -3.11
N ALA A 95 24.68 14.96 -2.75
CA ALA A 95 24.34 14.62 -1.36
C ALA A 95 25.23 13.49 -0.82
N ALA A 96 25.48 12.43 -1.62
CA ALA A 96 26.38 11.36 -1.22
C ALA A 96 27.81 11.87 -0.97
N ILE A 97 28.31 12.76 -1.83
CA ILE A 97 29.63 13.39 -1.65
C ILE A 97 29.67 14.22 -0.37
N LEU A 98 28.62 14.99 -0.06
CA LEU A 98 28.54 15.78 1.17
C LEU A 98 28.47 14.91 2.43
N VAL A 99 27.75 13.79 2.38
CA VAL A 99 27.71 12.82 3.49
C VAL A 99 29.10 12.21 3.72
N ILE A 100 29.77 11.77 2.66
CA ILE A 100 31.13 11.22 2.75
C ILE A 100 32.10 12.27 3.28
N PHE A 101 32.02 13.51 2.79
CA PHE A 101 32.87 14.61 3.24
C PHE A 101 32.60 14.97 4.71
N GLY A 102 31.33 14.99 5.12
CA GLY A 102 30.92 15.23 6.51
C GLY A 102 31.42 14.14 7.46
N VAL A 103 31.28 12.87 7.08
CA VAL A 103 31.82 11.72 7.85
C VAL A 103 33.34 11.77 7.90
N PHE A 104 34.00 12.07 6.78
CA PHE A 104 35.46 12.21 6.74
C PHE A 104 35.94 13.30 7.69
N GLN A 105 35.32 14.49 7.66
CA GLN A 105 35.63 15.56 8.62
C GLN A 105 35.33 15.17 10.06
N PHE A 106 34.21 14.49 10.32
CA PHE A 106 33.83 14.02 11.65
C PHE A 106 34.84 13.02 12.23
N ILE A 107 35.29 12.04 11.43
CA ILE A 107 36.31 11.07 11.85
C ILE A 107 37.65 11.76 12.08
N ASN A 108 38.03 12.71 11.21
CA ASN A 108 39.32 13.42 11.34
C ASN A 108 39.34 14.48 12.46
N THR A 109 38.17 14.95 12.92
CA THR A 109 38.03 15.96 13.97
C THR A 109 37.67 15.36 15.34
N SER A 110 37.29 14.09 15.38
CA SER A 110 37.06 13.37 16.63
C SER A 110 38.40 13.07 17.31
N ASP A 111 38.89 14.01 18.10
CA ASP A 111 39.82 13.69 19.18
C ASP A 111 39.21 12.58 20.02
N LYS A 112 40.05 11.58 20.30
CA LYS A 112 39.74 10.28 20.93
C LYS A 112 38.54 10.37 21.86
N ALA A 113 37.44 9.71 21.47
CA ALA A 113 36.32 9.48 22.37
C ALA A 113 36.88 8.93 23.69
N THR A 114 36.49 9.55 24.80
CA THR A 114 37.01 9.16 26.11
C THR A 114 36.32 7.87 26.52
N ASP A 115 36.96 7.00 27.30
CA ASP A 115 36.38 5.71 27.77
C ASP A 115 34.94 5.84 28.33
N LYS A 116 34.60 7.01 28.89
CA LYS A 116 33.25 7.34 29.35
C LYS A 116 32.21 7.41 28.23
N ASP A 117 32.55 7.98 27.08
CA ASP A 117 31.64 8.10 25.93
C ASP A 117 31.31 6.72 25.36
N TYR A 118 32.28 5.80 25.39
CA TYR A 118 32.08 4.40 25.03
C TYR A 118 31.18 3.67 26.04
N ALA A 119 31.37 3.91 27.34
CA ALA A 119 30.53 3.30 28.37
C ALA A 119 29.06 3.71 28.24
N TYR A 120 28.78 5.01 28.00
CA TYR A 120 27.41 5.49 27.78
C TYR A 120 26.80 4.95 26.49
N ALA A 121 27.58 4.85 25.41
CA ALA A 121 27.10 4.23 24.17
C ALA A 121 26.73 2.75 24.40
N VAL A 122 27.58 1.99 25.09
CA VAL A 122 27.33 0.58 25.42
C VAL A 122 26.10 0.41 26.32
N GLU A 123 25.93 1.27 27.33
CA GLU A 123 24.76 1.24 28.21
C GLU A 123 23.45 1.54 27.45
N SER A 124 23.47 2.55 26.57
CA SER A 124 22.31 2.86 25.73
C SER A 124 21.94 1.73 24.78
N LEU A 125 22.94 1.02 24.24
CA LEU A 125 22.74 -0.15 23.38
C LEU A 125 22.15 -1.34 24.15
N ILE A 126 22.58 -1.57 25.39
CA ILE A 126 22.01 -2.61 26.26
C ILE A 126 20.54 -2.29 26.59
N LEU A 127 20.22 -1.04 26.91
CA LEU A 127 18.82 -0.64 27.17
C LEU A 127 17.91 -0.77 25.95
N ILE A 128 18.45 -0.51 24.75
CA ILE A 128 17.72 -0.71 23.50
C ILE A 128 17.51 -2.20 23.24
N SER A 129 18.51 -3.07 23.49
CA SER A 129 18.36 -4.51 23.28
C SER A 129 17.31 -5.14 24.19
N ASP A 130 17.27 -4.77 25.46
CA ASP A 130 16.31 -5.33 26.43
C ASP A 130 14.86 -5.02 26.04
N ASN A 131 14.59 -3.77 25.62
CA ASN A 131 13.26 -3.36 25.15
C ASN A 131 12.90 -4.02 23.81
N PHE A 132 13.90 -4.31 22.98
CA PHE A 132 13.70 -4.92 21.69
C PHE A 132 13.39 -6.42 21.79
N GLU A 133 14.03 -7.15 22.71
CA GLU A 133 13.75 -8.58 22.99
C GLU A 133 12.29 -8.80 23.45
N ILE A 134 11.75 -7.86 24.22
CA ILE A 134 10.34 -7.86 24.64
C ILE A 134 9.41 -7.61 23.44
N ALA A 135 9.79 -6.70 22.54
CA ALA A 135 9.01 -6.41 21.34
C ALA A 135 9.07 -7.55 20.31
N SER A 136 10.23 -8.16 20.12
CA SER A 136 10.42 -9.28 19.19
C SER A 136 9.67 -10.53 19.66
N SER A 137 9.70 -10.87 20.95
CA SER A 137 8.94 -12.01 21.49
C SER A 137 7.41 -11.83 21.37
N GLN A 138 6.92 -10.59 21.43
CA GLN A 138 5.51 -10.30 21.15
C GLN A 138 5.16 -10.42 19.65
N LEU A 139 6.09 -10.04 18.77
CA LEU A 139 5.92 -10.12 17.31
C LEU A 139 6.11 -11.54 16.75
N GLU A 140 6.89 -12.40 17.41
CA GLU A 140 7.06 -13.82 17.10
C GLU A 140 5.70 -14.56 17.16
N SER A 141 4.81 -14.14 18.08
CA SER A 141 3.43 -14.65 18.14
C SER A 141 2.54 -14.23 16.96
N LEU A 142 3.00 -13.28 16.13
CA LEU A 142 2.28 -12.75 14.96
C LEU A 142 2.78 -13.34 13.62
N GLY A 143 3.67 -14.33 13.65
CA GLY A 143 3.85 -15.31 12.57
C GLY A 143 4.73 -14.96 11.36
N ASP A 144 5.10 -13.68 11.13
CA ASP A 144 5.74 -13.27 9.86
C ASP A 144 7.00 -12.38 9.98
N PHE A 145 7.75 -12.44 11.10
CA PHE A 145 8.86 -11.50 11.37
C PHE A 145 10.28 -12.10 11.41
N ASP A 146 10.51 -13.28 10.82
CA ASP A 146 11.68 -14.09 11.20
C ASP A 146 13.01 -13.72 10.49
N SER A 147 13.01 -13.39 9.20
CA SER A 147 14.24 -13.54 8.39
C SER A 147 15.21 -12.35 8.33
N ASN A 148 14.83 -11.14 8.77
CA ASN A 148 15.68 -9.96 8.70
C ASN A 148 16.45 -9.65 10.00
N PHE A 149 16.20 -10.40 11.09
CA PHE A 149 16.73 -10.09 12.42
C PHE A 149 17.88 -11.00 12.90
N ASP A 150 18.18 -12.08 12.19
CA ASP A 150 19.27 -13.03 12.54
C ASP A 150 20.67 -12.40 12.61
N HIS A 151 20.89 -11.20 12.05
CA HIS A 151 22.16 -10.50 12.15
C HIS A 151 22.41 -9.78 13.49
N PHE A 152 21.48 -9.85 14.44
CA PHE A 152 21.59 -9.17 15.75
C PHE A 152 22.36 -9.95 16.83
N ASP A 153 22.85 -11.16 16.55
CA ASP A 153 23.71 -11.91 17.48
C ASP A 153 25.01 -11.15 17.86
N ALA A 154 25.42 -10.17 17.05
CA ALA A 154 26.51 -9.24 17.38
C ALA A 154 26.25 -8.43 18.67
N PHE A 155 25.00 -8.22 19.07
CA PHE A 155 24.65 -7.46 20.29
C PHE A 155 24.78 -8.29 21.56
N LYS A 156 24.57 -9.61 21.51
CA LYS A 156 24.86 -10.51 22.64
C LYS A 156 26.36 -10.53 22.98
N ALA A 157 27.21 -10.40 21.97
CA ALA A 157 28.64 -10.24 22.17
C ALA A 157 29.00 -8.91 22.86
N LEU A 158 28.24 -7.83 22.62
CA LEU A 158 28.41 -6.54 23.28
C LEU A 158 27.97 -6.55 24.74
N GLU A 159 26.91 -7.30 25.10
CA GLU A 159 26.50 -7.50 26.51
C GLU A 159 27.64 -8.16 27.32
N THR A 160 28.30 -9.15 26.71
CA THR A 160 29.46 -9.86 27.31
C THR A 160 30.65 -8.92 27.49
N TYR A 161 30.88 -8.00 26.54
CA TYR A 161 31.97 -7.02 26.61
C TYR A 161 31.68 -5.88 27.61
N GLY A 162 30.44 -5.39 27.67
CA GLY A 162 30.00 -4.34 28.60
C GLY A 162 30.12 -4.73 30.07
N LYS A 163 29.81 -5.99 30.41
CA LYS A 163 30.02 -6.53 31.78
C LYS A 163 31.49 -6.47 32.24
N HIS A 164 32.44 -6.38 31.32
CA HIS A 164 33.87 -6.28 31.66
C HIS A 164 34.31 -4.84 32.02
N PHE A 165 33.62 -3.83 31.49
CA PHE A 165 33.90 -2.41 31.79
C PHE A 165 33.17 -1.88 33.03
N ILE A 166 32.00 -2.43 33.35
CA ILE A 166 31.20 -2.00 34.53
C ILE A 166 31.80 -2.51 35.85
N LYS A 167 32.78 -3.41 35.81
CA LYS A 167 33.37 -4.08 36.99
C LYS A 167 34.74 -3.55 37.44
N GLN A 168 35.25 -2.47 36.85
CA GLN A 168 36.46 -1.76 37.30
C GLN A 168 36.11 -0.44 38.00
#